data_AF-A0A440MFD2-F1
#
_entry.id   AF-A0A440MFD2-F1
#
_cell.length_a   1.000
_cell.length_b   1.000
_cell.length_c   1.000
_cell.angle_alpha   90.00
_cell.angle_beta   90.00
_cell.angle_gamma   90.00
#
_symmetry.space_group_name_H-M   'P 1'
#
loop_
_entity.id
_entity.type
_entity.pdbx_description
1 polymer ?
#
loop_
_entity_poly.entity_id
_entity_poly.type
_entity_poly.pdbx_seq_one_letter_code
_entity_poly.pdbx_strand_id
1 'polypeptide(L)'
;MSQKLNELSTYLGEKLTGRIGEAVLAYGELTVSVEPGNLIEVATFLRDDPRCQFVSFIDVSGADYPSRARRFDVVYHLLSPKQNVRIRLKVQADEETLVPSLTAVYPGADWFERETYDLYGVLFSGHPDLRRILTDYGFEGHPLRKDFPLTGFVEVRYDDEAKRVIYEPVELKQEFRNFDFLSPWEGTDYVLPGDEKAKTN
;
A
#
# COMPACT_ATOMS: atom_id res chain seq x y z
N MET A 1 21.30 8.06 11.49
CA MET A 1 20.06 8.17 10.68
C MET A 1 18.81 8.19 11.58
N SER A 2 18.72 7.28 12.55
CA SER A 2 17.63 7.21 13.55
C SER A 2 17.34 8.53 14.30
N GLN A 3 18.36 9.28 14.74
CA GLN A 3 18.12 10.54 15.49
C GLN A 3 17.34 11.61 14.72
N LYS A 4 17.61 11.80 13.43
CA LYS A 4 16.86 12.78 12.59
C LYS A 4 15.40 12.39 12.41
N LEU A 5 15.14 11.07 12.30
CA LEU A 5 13.78 10.55 12.19
C LEU A 5 13.02 10.65 13.51
N ASN A 6 13.70 10.48 14.65
CA ASN A 6 13.12 10.73 15.96
C ASN A 6 12.76 12.21 16.14
N GLU A 7 13.67 13.14 15.77
CA GLU A 7 13.40 14.58 15.79
C GLU A 7 12.22 14.95 14.89
N LEU A 8 12.15 14.36 13.69
CA LEU A 8 11.03 14.54 12.76
C LEU A 8 9.73 13.98 13.35
N SER A 9 9.74 12.79 13.94
CA SER A 9 8.57 12.18 14.58
C SER A 9 8.02 13.06 15.70
N THR A 10 8.89 13.55 16.59
CA THR A 10 8.51 14.48 17.66
C THR A 10 7.94 15.78 17.09
N TYR A 11 8.59 16.35 16.07
CA TYR A 11 8.13 17.57 15.43
C TYR A 11 6.74 17.41 14.79
N LEU A 12 6.50 16.29 14.11
CA LEU A 12 5.19 15.96 13.54
C LEU A 12 4.13 15.78 14.64
N GLY A 13 4.48 15.12 15.75
CA GLY A 13 3.61 14.98 16.92
C GLY A 13 3.17 16.32 17.53
N GLU A 14 4.10 17.27 17.62
CA GLU A 14 3.83 18.61 18.16
C GLU A 14 3.01 19.50 17.20
N LYS A 15 3.23 19.40 15.89
CA LYS A 15 2.58 20.25 14.89
C LYS A 15 1.25 19.72 14.39
N LEU A 16 1.11 18.41 14.31
CA LEU A 16 -0.08 17.72 13.82
C LEU A 16 -0.84 17.00 14.95
N THR A 17 -0.77 17.56 16.17
CA THR A 17 -1.45 17.01 17.34
C THR A 17 -2.94 16.77 17.06
N GLY A 18 -3.40 15.53 17.27
CA GLY A 18 -4.78 15.12 17.03
C GLY A 18 -5.13 14.80 15.57
N ARG A 19 -4.22 15.04 14.61
CA ARG A 19 -4.40 14.70 13.19
C ARG A 19 -3.68 13.43 12.78
N ILE A 20 -2.54 13.17 13.39
CA ILE A 20 -1.78 11.92 13.26
C ILE A 20 -2.13 10.98 14.41
N GLY A 21 -2.19 9.68 14.11
CA GLY A 21 -2.29 8.61 15.09
C GLY A 21 -0.91 8.19 15.57
N GLU A 22 -0.64 6.88 15.50
CA GLU A 22 0.63 6.30 15.92
C GLU A 22 1.78 6.59 14.94
N ALA A 23 2.93 7.05 15.46
CA ALA A 23 4.18 7.18 14.71
C ALA A 23 5.17 6.11 15.17
N VAL A 24 5.49 5.17 14.29
CA VAL A 24 6.38 4.03 14.56
C VAL A 24 7.68 4.21 13.80
N LEU A 25 8.81 4.12 14.51
CA LEU A 25 10.13 4.05 13.91
C LEU A 25 10.66 2.63 14.00
N ALA A 26 10.83 1.98 12.85
CA ALA A 26 11.35 0.62 12.76
C ALA A 26 12.30 0.51 11.56
N TYR A 27 13.41 -0.21 11.74
CA TYR A 27 14.39 -0.49 10.67
C TYR A 27 14.90 0.77 9.93
N GLY A 28 14.93 1.92 10.59
CA GLY A 28 15.35 3.19 9.98
C GLY A 28 14.29 3.87 9.11
N GLU A 29 13.02 3.45 9.19
CA GLU A 29 11.89 4.07 8.51
C GLU A 29 10.88 4.64 9.52
N LEU A 30 10.36 5.83 9.23
CA LEU A 30 9.28 6.45 10.00
C LEU A 30 7.94 6.19 9.31
N THR A 31 7.04 5.49 10.00
CA THR A 31 5.66 5.26 9.56
C THR A 31 4.70 6.02 10.46
N VAL A 32 3.87 6.86 9.86
CA VAL A 32 2.85 7.65 10.56
C VAL A 32 1.48 7.17 10.14
N SER A 33 0.68 6.75 11.12
CA SER A 33 -0.72 6.36 10.91
C SER A 33 -1.59 7.61 10.87
N VAL A 34 -2.50 7.70 9.90
CA VAL A 34 -3.36 8.86 9.67
C VAL A 34 -4.78 8.36 9.39
N GLU A 35 -5.77 9.01 9.99
CA GLU A 35 -7.18 8.73 9.66
C GLU A 35 -7.52 9.34 8.28
N PRO A 36 -8.40 8.70 7.48
CA PRO A 36 -8.73 9.16 6.13
C PRO A 36 -9.10 10.64 6.05
N GLY A 37 -9.87 11.15 7.01
CA GLY A 37 -10.31 12.55 7.04
C GLY A 37 -9.19 13.59 7.19
N ASN A 38 -8.04 13.21 7.76
CA ASN A 38 -6.90 14.11 7.98
C ASN A 38 -5.82 13.99 6.89
N LEU A 39 -5.96 13.05 5.95
CA LEU A 39 -4.92 12.68 5.00
C LEU A 39 -4.46 13.86 4.14
N ILE A 40 -5.40 14.64 3.57
CA ILE A 40 -5.07 15.79 2.72
C ILE A 40 -4.34 16.88 3.52
N GLU A 41 -4.80 17.18 4.74
CA GLU A 41 -4.17 18.19 5.60
C GLU A 41 -2.74 17.79 5.96
N VAL A 42 -2.53 16.54 6.37
CA VAL A 42 -1.22 16.01 6.73
C VAL A 42 -0.28 15.97 5.53
N ALA A 43 -0.75 15.49 4.36
CA ALA A 43 0.05 15.46 3.14
C ALA A 43 0.45 16.88 2.67
N THR A 44 -0.48 17.83 2.74
CA THR A 44 -0.21 19.24 2.40
C THR A 44 0.83 19.85 3.34
N PHE A 45 0.70 19.61 4.65
CA PHE A 45 1.69 20.06 5.63
C PHE A 45 3.08 19.47 5.35
N LEU A 46 3.16 18.17 5.08
CA LEU A 46 4.43 17.49 4.79
C LEU A 46 5.13 18.04 3.53
N ARG A 47 4.35 18.44 2.53
CA ARG A 47 4.86 19.05 1.30
C ARG A 47 5.34 20.49 1.54
N ASP A 48 4.52 21.30 2.21
CA ASP A 48 4.70 22.76 2.26
C ASP A 48 5.62 23.22 3.42
N ASP A 49 5.73 22.44 4.50
CA ASP A 49 6.56 22.81 5.65
C ASP A 49 8.06 22.84 5.29
N PRO A 50 8.79 23.95 5.59
CA PRO A 50 10.21 24.10 5.26
C PRO A 50 11.14 23.06 5.90
N ARG A 51 10.72 22.43 7.01
CA ARG A 51 11.45 21.37 7.72
C ARG A 51 11.02 19.97 7.30
N CYS A 52 10.05 19.80 6.43
CA CYS A 52 9.67 18.49 5.90
C CYS A 52 9.99 18.42 4.40
N GLN A 53 9.41 19.32 3.60
CA GLN A 53 9.61 19.44 2.15
C GLN A 53 9.57 18.08 1.44
N PHE A 54 8.57 17.26 1.76
CA PHE A 54 8.29 16.00 1.07
C PHE A 54 7.65 16.29 -0.29
N VAL A 55 8.46 16.81 -1.23
CA VAL A 55 8.00 17.23 -2.56
C VAL A 55 7.89 16.03 -3.52
N SER A 56 8.70 14.99 -3.31
CA SER A 56 8.72 13.83 -4.19
C SER A 56 7.75 12.76 -3.69
N PHE A 57 6.68 12.55 -4.44
CA PHE A 57 5.84 11.37 -4.32
C PHE A 57 6.57 10.15 -4.90
N ILE A 58 6.54 9.02 -4.21
CA ILE A 58 7.22 7.79 -4.63
C ILE A 58 6.21 6.72 -5.06
N ASP A 59 5.30 6.36 -4.18
CA ASP A 59 4.41 5.21 -4.39
C ASP A 59 3.14 5.31 -3.52
N VAL A 60 2.08 4.65 -3.99
CA VAL A 60 0.92 4.27 -3.17
C VAL A 60 0.65 2.80 -3.34
N SER A 61 0.66 2.08 -2.21
CA SER A 61 0.42 0.65 -2.16
C SER A 61 -0.74 0.31 -1.24
N GLY A 62 -1.57 -0.64 -1.67
CA GLY A 62 -2.55 -1.29 -0.81
C GLY A 62 -1.95 -2.52 -0.13
N ALA A 63 -2.40 -2.83 1.08
CA ALA A 63 -2.15 -4.11 1.72
C ALA A 63 -3.44 -4.62 2.38
N ASP A 64 -3.76 -5.90 2.15
CA ASP A 64 -5.00 -6.53 2.64
C ASP A 64 -4.70 -7.44 3.84
N TYR A 65 -5.30 -7.09 4.98
CA TYR A 65 -5.22 -7.78 6.26
C TYR A 65 -6.64 -8.25 6.67
N PRO A 66 -7.09 -9.43 6.20
CA PRO A 66 -8.48 -9.87 6.37
C PRO A 66 -8.88 -10.15 7.82
N SER A 67 -7.92 -10.29 8.75
CA SER A 67 -8.19 -10.49 10.17
C SER A 67 -8.55 -9.19 10.92
N ARG A 68 -8.41 -8.02 10.29
CA ARG A 68 -8.69 -6.71 10.90
C ARG A 68 -10.08 -6.21 10.49
N ALA A 69 -10.70 -5.40 11.34
CA ALA A 69 -11.98 -4.75 11.03
C ALA A 69 -11.86 -3.79 9.82
N ARG A 70 -10.79 -3.00 9.78
CA ARG A 70 -10.38 -2.24 8.59
C ARG A 70 -9.37 -3.09 7.82
N ARG A 71 -9.85 -3.76 6.77
CA ARG A 71 -9.07 -4.78 6.04
C ARG A 71 -7.93 -4.18 5.23
N PHE A 72 -8.08 -2.97 4.68
CA PHE A 72 -7.10 -2.37 3.80
C PHE A 72 -6.21 -1.36 4.54
N ASP A 73 -4.92 -1.49 4.35
CA ASP A 73 -3.93 -0.46 4.66
C ASP A 73 -3.51 0.20 3.33
N VAL A 74 -3.83 1.48 3.15
CA VAL A 74 -3.31 2.31 2.05
C VAL A 74 -2.06 3.01 2.54
N VAL A 75 -0.95 2.76 1.87
CA VAL A 75 0.39 3.20 2.28
C VAL A 75 0.93 4.17 1.24
N TYR A 76 1.25 5.39 1.66
CA TYR A 76 1.87 6.40 0.82
C TYR A 76 3.35 6.53 1.17
N HIS A 77 4.22 6.49 0.17
CA HIS A 77 5.65 6.72 0.34
C HIS A 77 6.03 8.09 -0.23
N LEU A 78 6.66 8.90 0.63
CA LEU A 78 7.10 10.24 0.28
C LEU A 78 8.60 10.39 0.54
N LEU A 79 9.25 11.19 -0.29
CA LEU A 79 10.67 11.52 -0.20
C LEU A 79 10.84 13.03 -0.17
N SER A 80 11.70 13.50 0.74
CA SER A 80 12.21 14.86 0.78
C SER A 80 13.61 14.88 0.17
N PRO A 81 13.81 15.35 -1.07
CA PRO A 81 15.13 15.36 -1.70
C PRO A 81 16.12 16.29 -0.99
N LYS A 82 15.62 17.39 -0.41
CA LYS A 82 16.47 18.37 0.28
C LYS A 82 17.03 17.82 1.60
N GLN A 83 16.21 17.09 2.35
CA GLN A 83 16.65 16.49 3.60
C GLN A 83 17.22 15.08 3.43
N ASN A 84 16.98 14.48 2.26
CA ASN A 84 17.27 13.09 1.94
C ASN A 84 16.66 12.12 2.97
N VAL A 85 15.38 12.35 3.29
CA VAL A 85 14.61 11.57 4.27
C VAL A 85 13.34 11.04 3.61
N ARG A 86 12.94 9.81 3.97
CA ARG A 86 11.69 9.18 3.55
C ARG A 86 10.73 9.07 4.72
N ILE A 87 9.44 9.18 4.42
CA ILE A 87 8.35 8.96 5.36
C ILE A 87 7.28 8.11 4.71
N ARG A 88 6.62 7.28 5.52
CA ARG A 88 5.50 6.44 5.12
C ARG A 88 4.25 6.93 5.84
N LEU A 89 3.21 7.28 5.10
CA LEU A 89 1.88 7.51 5.67
C LEU A 89 1.05 6.26 5.51
N LYS A 90 0.35 5.88 6.56
CA LYS A 90 -0.50 4.69 6.57
C LYS A 90 -1.93 5.10 6.91
N VAL A 91 -2.86 4.75 6.05
CA VAL A 91 -4.28 5.00 6.22
C VAL A 91 -5.00 3.67 6.23
N GLN A 92 -5.88 3.46 7.21
CA GLN A 92 -6.69 2.26 7.27
C GLN A 92 -8.05 2.53 6.66
N ALA A 93 -8.52 1.61 5.81
CA ALA A 93 -9.81 1.66 5.16
C ALA A 93 -10.49 0.28 5.21
N ASP A 94 -11.82 0.28 5.13
CA ASP A 94 -12.61 -0.91 4.83
C ASP A 94 -13.07 -0.85 3.35
N GLU A 95 -14.02 -1.70 2.97
CA GLU A 95 -14.52 -1.77 1.59
C GLU A 95 -15.42 -0.59 1.19
N GLU A 96 -16.03 0.09 2.17
CA GLU A 96 -17.00 1.16 1.95
C GLU A 96 -16.43 2.55 2.24
N THR A 97 -15.37 2.62 3.04
CA THR A 97 -14.72 3.84 3.49
C THR A 97 -14.02 4.49 2.31
N LEU A 98 -14.46 5.71 2.01
CA LEU A 98 -13.86 6.55 0.99
C LEU A 98 -12.58 7.19 1.53
N VAL A 99 -11.44 6.88 0.91
CA VAL A 99 -10.16 7.52 1.21
C VAL A 99 -10.02 8.79 0.36
N PRO A 100 -9.68 9.96 0.90
CA PRO A 100 -9.47 11.14 0.08
C PRO A 100 -8.26 10.98 -0.85
N SER A 101 -8.43 11.33 -2.13
CA SER A 101 -7.37 11.31 -3.13
C SER A 101 -6.31 12.38 -2.85
N LEU A 102 -5.03 12.02 -2.97
CA LEU A 102 -3.91 12.95 -2.86
C LEU A 102 -3.52 13.58 -4.21
N THR A 103 -4.25 13.34 -5.29
CA THR A 103 -3.98 13.93 -6.62
C THR A 103 -3.88 15.46 -6.60
N ALA A 104 -4.66 16.13 -5.74
CA ALA A 104 -4.60 17.59 -5.55
C ALA A 104 -3.28 18.07 -4.90
N VAL A 105 -2.64 17.22 -4.09
CA VAL A 105 -1.36 17.54 -3.43
C VAL A 105 -0.17 17.09 -4.28
N TYR A 106 -0.26 15.86 -4.79
CA TYR A 106 0.73 15.17 -5.60
C TYR A 106 0.08 14.67 -6.89
N PRO A 107 0.28 15.35 -8.04
CA PRO A 107 -0.30 14.91 -9.31
C PRO A 107 0.12 13.50 -9.73
N GLY A 108 1.29 13.03 -9.26
CA GLY A 108 1.76 11.67 -9.51
C GLY A 108 0.95 10.56 -8.83
N ALA A 109 0.09 10.89 -7.86
CA ALA A 109 -0.75 9.91 -7.17
C ALA A 109 -1.87 9.33 -8.05
N ASP A 110 -2.23 9.99 -9.16
CA ASP A 110 -3.35 9.62 -10.05
C ASP A 110 -3.27 8.16 -10.51
N TRP A 111 -2.10 7.72 -10.97
CA TRP A 111 -1.95 6.36 -11.50
C TRP A 111 -1.94 5.30 -10.40
N PHE A 112 -1.29 5.58 -9.27
CA PHE A 112 -1.17 4.62 -8.17
C PHE A 112 -2.45 4.47 -7.36
N GLU A 113 -3.24 5.54 -7.23
CA GLU A 113 -4.58 5.45 -6.62
C GLU A 113 -5.53 4.63 -7.51
N ARG A 114 -5.43 4.77 -8.84
CA ARG A 114 -6.15 3.90 -9.79
C ARG A 114 -5.70 2.45 -9.73
N GLU A 115 -4.41 2.19 -9.61
CA GLU A 115 -3.86 0.84 -9.43
C GLU A 115 -4.39 0.21 -8.13
N THR A 116 -4.37 0.97 -7.02
CA THR A 116 -4.86 0.50 -5.73
C THR A 116 -6.37 0.20 -5.78
N TYR A 117 -7.14 1.02 -6.50
CA TYR A 117 -8.55 0.74 -6.79
C TYR A 117 -8.73 -0.54 -7.59
N ASP A 118 -7.95 -0.74 -8.66
CA ASP A 118 -8.09 -1.92 -9.53
C ASP A 118 -7.71 -3.22 -8.80
N LEU A 119 -6.63 -3.21 -8.04
CA LEU A 119 -6.05 -4.39 -7.41
C LEU A 119 -6.67 -4.75 -6.06
N TYR A 120 -7.04 -3.76 -5.25
CA TYR A 120 -7.59 -3.96 -3.89
C TYR A 120 -9.05 -3.54 -3.77
N GLY A 121 -9.56 -2.67 -4.65
CA GLY A 121 -10.93 -2.16 -4.57
C GLY A 121 -11.12 -1.05 -3.53
N VAL A 122 -10.05 -0.34 -3.19
CA VAL A 122 -10.15 0.83 -2.30
C VAL A 122 -10.74 2.00 -3.08
N LEU A 123 -11.75 2.65 -2.51
CA LEU A 123 -12.45 3.77 -3.14
C LEU A 123 -11.80 5.10 -2.75
N PHE A 124 -11.46 5.90 -3.76
CA PHE A 124 -10.88 7.23 -3.56
C PHE A 124 -11.91 8.33 -3.83
N SER A 125 -12.09 9.26 -2.89
CA SER A 125 -12.94 10.44 -3.05
C SER A 125 -12.14 11.63 -3.60
N GLY A 126 -12.73 12.37 -4.55
CA GLY A 126 -12.08 13.53 -5.16
C GLY A 126 -11.07 13.20 -6.27
N HIS A 127 -10.96 11.94 -6.69
CA HIS A 127 -10.10 11.52 -7.79
C HIS A 127 -10.69 11.96 -9.15
N PRO A 128 -9.88 12.47 -10.11
CA PRO A 128 -10.38 12.98 -11.39
C PRO A 128 -10.93 11.89 -12.33
N ASP A 129 -10.24 10.75 -12.46
CA ASP A 129 -10.66 9.62 -13.33
C ASP A 129 -10.37 8.27 -12.64
N LEU A 130 -11.26 7.85 -11.73
CA LEU A 130 -11.09 6.58 -11.03
C LEU A 130 -11.67 5.42 -11.86
N ARG A 131 -10.80 4.69 -12.54
CA ARG A 131 -11.13 3.48 -13.32
C ARG A 131 -9.98 2.49 -13.34
N ARG A 132 -10.30 1.24 -13.69
CA ARG A 132 -9.35 0.14 -13.91
C ARG A 132 -8.21 0.55 -14.85
N ILE A 133 -7.03 -0.03 -14.63
CA ILE A 133 -5.82 0.31 -15.40
C ILE A 133 -4.96 -0.90 -15.73
N LEU A 134 -4.90 -1.91 -14.87
CA LEU A 134 -4.11 -3.13 -15.07
C LEU A 134 -4.97 -4.32 -15.50
N THR A 135 -6.19 -4.42 -15.00
CA THR A 135 -7.09 -5.55 -15.30
C THR A 135 -7.77 -5.39 -16.66
N ASP A 136 -8.28 -6.51 -17.19
CA ASP A 136 -9.06 -6.51 -18.42
C ASP A 136 -10.35 -5.67 -18.25
N TYR A 137 -10.88 -5.16 -19.36
CA TYR A 137 -12.01 -4.22 -19.36
C TYR A 137 -13.27 -4.79 -18.70
N GLY A 138 -13.51 -6.10 -18.88
CA GLY A 138 -14.65 -6.82 -18.29
C GLY A 138 -14.30 -7.61 -17.04
N PHE A 139 -13.15 -7.36 -16.41
CA PHE A 139 -12.70 -8.12 -15.26
C PHE A 139 -13.59 -7.87 -14.04
N GLU A 140 -14.07 -8.94 -13.40
CA GLU A 140 -14.86 -8.88 -12.18
C GLU A 140 -14.00 -9.27 -10.98
N GLY A 141 -14.01 -8.42 -9.95
CA GLY A 141 -13.19 -8.59 -8.75
C GLY A 141 -11.88 -7.78 -8.74
N HIS A 142 -11.08 -8.03 -7.69
CA HIS A 142 -9.87 -7.32 -7.32
C HIS A 142 -8.75 -8.33 -7.02
N PRO A 143 -7.75 -8.49 -7.91
CA PRO A 143 -6.81 -9.62 -7.88
C PRO A 143 -5.93 -9.76 -6.64
N LEU A 144 -5.55 -8.66 -5.98
CA LEU A 144 -4.59 -8.70 -4.85
C LEU A 144 -5.27 -8.85 -3.49
N ARG A 145 -6.60 -8.97 -3.46
CA ARG A 145 -7.33 -9.36 -2.26
C ARG A 145 -6.99 -10.79 -1.87
N LYS A 146 -6.86 -11.07 -0.57
CA LYS A 146 -6.44 -12.40 -0.08
C LYS A 146 -7.49 -13.49 -0.28
N ASP A 147 -8.74 -13.11 -0.52
CA ASP A 147 -9.84 -13.99 -0.89
C ASP A 147 -9.88 -14.35 -2.39
N PHE A 148 -9.14 -13.65 -3.24
CA PHE A 148 -9.14 -13.90 -4.69
C PHE A 148 -8.23 -15.10 -5.05
N PRO A 149 -8.71 -16.08 -5.84
CA PRO A 149 -7.91 -17.25 -6.22
C PRO A 149 -6.79 -16.85 -7.20
N LEU A 150 -5.62 -17.48 -7.06
CA LEU A 150 -4.45 -17.17 -7.90
C LEU A 150 -4.72 -17.29 -9.40
N THR A 151 -5.53 -18.27 -9.81
CA THR A 151 -5.86 -18.52 -11.22
C THR A 151 -6.97 -17.59 -11.73
N GLY A 152 -7.69 -16.91 -10.83
CA GLY A 152 -8.93 -16.22 -11.17
C GLY A 152 -10.09 -17.16 -11.45
N PHE A 153 -11.16 -16.60 -12.02
CA PHE A 153 -12.41 -17.33 -12.27
C PHE A 153 -12.65 -17.65 -13.75
N VAL A 154 -12.02 -16.89 -14.65
CA VAL A 154 -12.25 -16.96 -16.09
C VAL A 154 -10.94 -17.17 -16.85
N GLU A 155 -11.01 -17.94 -17.93
CA GLU A 155 -9.98 -18.09 -18.93
C GLU A 155 -10.49 -17.63 -20.31
N VAL A 156 -9.57 -17.37 -21.24
CA VAL A 156 -9.90 -16.91 -22.59
C VAL A 156 -9.49 -17.95 -23.62
N ARG A 157 -10.39 -18.24 -24.56
CA ARG A 157 -10.08 -19.02 -25.77
C ARG A 157 -10.67 -18.39 -27.02
N TYR A 158 -10.03 -18.66 -28.15
CA TYR A 158 -10.61 -18.31 -29.45
C TYR A 158 -11.64 -19.38 -29.84
N ASP A 159 -12.83 -18.93 -30.23
CA ASP A 159 -13.88 -19.78 -30.76
C ASP A 159 -14.00 -19.58 -32.28
N ASP A 160 -13.78 -20.65 -33.05
CA ASP A 160 -13.83 -20.60 -34.50
C ASP A 160 -15.26 -20.46 -35.05
N GLU A 161 -16.27 -20.94 -34.33
CA GLU A 161 -17.67 -20.81 -34.75
C GLU A 161 -18.15 -19.36 -34.60
N ALA A 162 -17.86 -18.76 -33.45
CA ALA A 162 -18.20 -17.37 -33.16
C ALA A 162 -17.22 -16.34 -33.75
N LYS A 163 -16.08 -16.79 -34.30
CA LYS A 163 -14.98 -15.96 -34.85
C LYS A 163 -14.52 -14.85 -33.90
N ARG A 164 -14.51 -15.14 -32.59
CA ARG A 164 -14.14 -14.17 -31.53
C ARG A 164 -13.49 -14.86 -30.33
N VAL A 165 -12.83 -14.08 -29.49
CA VAL A 165 -12.37 -14.53 -28.17
C VAL A 165 -13.57 -14.57 -27.22
N ILE A 166 -13.72 -15.67 -26.49
CA ILE A 166 -14.77 -15.85 -25.48
C ILE A 166 -14.13 -16.07 -24.10
N TYR A 167 -14.89 -15.72 -23.06
CA TYR A 167 -14.53 -15.92 -21.67
C TYR A 167 -15.30 -17.14 -21.15
N GLU A 168 -14.61 -18.10 -20.56
CA GLU A 168 -15.19 -19.32 -19.99
C GLU A 168 -14.68 -19.52 -18.56
N PRO A 169 -15.41 -20.26 -17.69
CA PRO A 169 -14.90 -20.64 -16.39
C PRO A 169 -13.58 -21.41 -16.53
N VAL A 170 -12.64 -21.13 -15.62
CA VAL A 170 -11.29 -21.72 -15.71
C VAL A 170 -11.31 -23.24 -15.53
N GLU A 171 -10.64 -23.96 -16.44
CA GLU A 171 -10.45 -25.42 -16.38
C GLU A 171 -8.96 -25.76 -16.52
N LEU A 172 -8.28 -25.90 -15.38
CA LEU A 172 -6.86 -26.25 -15.38
C LEU A 172 -6.66 -27.75 -15.60
N LYS A 173 -5.91 -28.11 -16.64
CA LYS A 173 -5.45 -29.50 -16.86
C LYS A 173 -4.59 -30.04 -15.71
N GLN A 174 -3.89 -29.14 -15.01
CA GLN A 174 -3.13 -29.44 -13.81
C GLN A 174 -3.41 -28.37 -12.77
N GLU A 175 -3.90 -28.79 -11.61
CA GLU A 175 -4.16 -27.88 -10.49
C GLU A 175 -2.89 -27.28 -9.91
N PHE A 176 -3.03 -26.08 -9.34
CA PHE A 176 -1.97 -25.42 -8.61
C PHE A 176 -1.64 -26.21 -7.33
N ARG A 177 -0.39 -26.65 -7.19
CA ARG A 177 0.08 -27.36 -6.00
C ARG A 177 0.62 -26.36 -4.99
N ASN A 178 -0.10 -26.19 -3.88
CA ASN A 178 0.38 -25.41 -2.76
C ASN A 178 1.30 -26.26 -1.87
N PHE A 179 2.55 -25.83 -1.74
CA PHE A 179 3.53 -26.50 -0.89
C PHE A 179 3.68 -25.70 0.41
N ASP A 180 3.48 -26.37 1.54
CA ASP A 180 3.77 -25.79 2.84
C ASP A 180 5.26 -25.93 3.15
N PHE A 181 5.96 -24.80 3.15
CA PHE A 181 7.39 -24.73 3.49
C PHE A 181 7.63 -24.30 4.93
N LEU A 182 6.57 -24.13 5.74
CA LEU A 182 6.72 -23.74 7.14
C LEU A 182 7.37 -24.88 7.92
N SER A 183 8.47 -24.54 8.60
CA SER A 183 9.09 -25.43 9.57
C SER A 183 8.15 -25.58 10.77
N PRO A 184 7.97 -26.80 11.31
CA PRO A 184 7.22 -27.00 12.56
C PRO A 184 7.98 -26.48 13.79
N TRP A 185 9.27 -26.14 13.63
CA TRP A 185 10.11 -25.58 14.67
C TRP A 185 10.16 -24.05 14.55
N GLU A 186 9.96 -23.37 15.68
CA GLU A 186 10.26 -21.94 15.81
C GLU A 186 11.74 -21.72 15.50
N GLY A 187 12.02 -20.82 14.54
CA GLY A 187 13.39 -20.53 14.14
C GLY A 187 14.21 -20.10 15.36
N THR A 188 15.31 -20.79 15.60
CA THR A 188 16.25 -20.43 16.67
C THR A 188 16.96 -19.13 16.32
N ASP A 189 17.06 -18.20 17.28
CA ASP A 189 17.92 -17.02 17.23
C ASP A 189 19.41 -17.44 17.24
N TYR A 190 19.87 -18.10 16.17
CA TYR A 190 21.28 -18.41 16.01
C TYR A 190 22.02 -17.09 15.78
N VAL A 191 22.59 -16.52 16.84
CA VAL A 191 23.73 -15.63 16.69
C VAL A 191 24.87 -16.52 16.21
N LEU A 192 25.11 -16.52 14.89
CA LEU A 192 26.27 -17.21 14.33
C LEU A 192 27.53 -16.69 15.06
N PRO A 193 28.46 -17.56 15.48
CA PRO A 193 29.71 -17.11 16.07
C PRO A 193 30.44 -16.16 15.10
N GLY A 194 30.49 -14.87 15.44
CA GLY A 194 31.02 -13.80 14.57
C GLY A 194 30.01 -12.71 14.18
N ASP A 195 28.71 -12.93 14.39
CA ASP A 195 27.62 -12.00 14.03
C ASP A 195 27.16 -11.09 15.20
N GLU A 196 27.95 -11.06 16.28
CA GLU A 196 27.69 -10.26 17.49
C GLU A 196 27.63 -8.74 17.20
N LYS A 197 28.14 -8.29 16.05
CA LYS A 197 28.10 -6.89 15.60
C LYS A 197 26.82 -6.51 14.84
N ALA A 198 26.00 -7.48 14.44
CA ALA A 198 24.78 -7.21 13.68
C ALA A 198 23.65 -6.58 14.52
N LYS A 199 23.68 -6.73 15.85
CA LYS A 199 22.64 -6.24 16.76
C LYS A 199 22.71 -4.74 17.10
N THR A 200 23.66 -4.01 16.53
CA THR A 200 23.75 -2.55 16.70
C THR A 200 23.26 -1.83 15.46
N ASN A 201 21.95 -1.55 15.40
CA ASN A 201 21.35 -0.35 14.77
C ASN A 201 19.87 -0.23 15.12
#